data_AF-A0A3L6LXA0-F1
#
_entry.id   AF-A0A3L6LXA0-F1
#
_cell.length_a   1.000
_cell.length_b   1.000
_cell.length_c   1.000
_cell.angle_alpha   90.00
_cell.angle_beta   90.00
_cell.angle_gamma   90.00
#
_symmetry.space_group_name_H-M   'P 1'
#
loop_
_entity.id
_entity.type
_entity.pdbx_description
1 polymer ?
#
loop_
_entity_poly.entity_id
_entity_poly.type
_entity_poly.pdbx_seq_one_letter_code
_entity_poly.pdbx_strand_id
1 'polypeptide(L)'
;MIKRTFLLILPLLLLTACDQVNQKLGLEDPAKKEAVQQAEGKAVGSACRQSGRAIEDCYSIYNWLPKAAIYEGWKEMDAYMRDNQLETVAPQLPPPESPAAAKKRKKAEAEAAAQESGEKDSGKSAEKSAAKH
;
A
#
# COMPACT_ATOMS: atom_id res chain seq x y z
N MET A 1 33.27 -25.47 33.08
CA MET A 1 32.63 -24.20 32.62
C MET A 1 32.08 -24.29 31.19
N ILE A 2 32.73 -25.02 30.28
CA ILE A 2 32.33 -25.20 28.87
C ILE A 2 30.95 -25.88 28.66
N LYS A 3 30.53 -26.80 29.55
CA LYS A 3 29.20 -27.45 29.45
C LYS A 3 28.02 -26.50 29.74
N ARG A 4 28.23 -25.46 30.57
CA ARG A 4 27.20 -24.46 30.90
C ARG A 4 27.04 -23.42 29.81
N THR A 5 28.13 -23.02 29.15
CA THR A 5 28.06 -22.14 28.00
C THR A 5 27.37 -22.82 26.82
N PHE A 6 27.62 -24.11 26.57
CA PHE A 6 26.93 -24.85 25.50
C PHE A 6 25.40 -24.93 25.70
N LEU A 7 24.95 -25.03 26.96
CA LEU A 7 23.53 -25.07 27.33
C LEU A 7 22.80 -23.75 27.05
N LEU A 8 23.50 -22.61 27.05
CA LEU A 8 22.95 -21.29 26.78
C LEU A 8 23.08 -20.87 25.31
N ILE A 9 24.07 -21.40 24.59
CA ILE A 9 24.31 -21.07 23.17
C ILE A 9 23.29 -21.78 22.27
N LEU A 10 22.93 -23.03 22.58
CA LEU A 10 21.98 -23.82 21.79
C LEU A 10 20.58 -23.17 21.63
N PRO A 11 19.92 -22.65 22.68
CA PRO A 11 18.62 -21.96 22.50
C PRO A 11 18.76 -20.66 21.71
N LEU A 12 19.88 -19.93 21.83
CA LEU A 12 20.11 -18.71 21.04
C LEU A 12 20.21 -19.00 19.54
N LEU A 13 20.88 -20.08 19.14
CA LEU A 13 20.92 -20.49 17.73
C LEU A 13 19.57 -20.98 17.19
N LEU A 14 18.76 -21.62 18.03
CA LEU A 14 17.43 -22.08 17.63
C LEU A 14 16.46 -20.91 17.39
N LEU A 15 16.57 -19.83 18.20
CA LEU A 15 15.77 -18.62 18.00
C LEU A 15 16.11 -17.90 16.68
N THR A 16 17.40 -17.78 16.33
CA THR A 16 17.82 -17.12 15.09
C THR A 16 17.55 -17.96 13.85
N ALA A 17 17.60 -19.30 13.98
CA ALA A 17 17.28 -20.21 12.88
C ALA A 17 15.80 -20.12 12.45
N CYS A 18 14.87 -19.90 13.39
CA CYS A 18 13.46 -19.73 13.06
C CYS A 18 13.18 -18.48 12.21
N ASP A 19 13.79 -17.32 12.53
CA ASP A 19 13.61 -16.10 11.72
C ASP A 19 14.18 -16.29 10.30
N GLN A 20 15.36 -16.90 10.20
CA GLN A 20 16.02 -17.18 8.92
C GLN A 20 15.23 -18.17 8.03
N VAL A 21 14.59 -19.18 8.64
CA VAL A 21 13.71 -20.13 7.92
C VAL A 21 12.42 -19.45 7.46
N ASN A 22 11.79 -18.60 8.30
CA ASN A 22 10.59 -17.86 7.91
C ASN A 22 10.87 -16.91 6.73
N GLN A 23 12.02 -16.23 6.73
CA GLN A 23 12.44 -15.39 5.59
C GLN A 23 12.67 -16.20 4.31
N LYS A 24 13.29 -17.39 4.39
CA LYS A 24 13.52 -18.28 3.24
C LYS A 24 12.23 -18.83 2.64
N LEU A 25 11.17 -18.98 3.45
CA LEU A 25 9.86 -19.45 3.01
C LEU A 25 8.95 -18.32 2.49
N GLY A 26 9.42 -17.07 2.47
CA GLY A 26 8.64 -15.92 2.00
C GLY A 26 7.46 -15.57 2.91
N LEU A 27 7.46 -16.06 4.16
CA LEU A 27 6.53 -15.61 5.18
C LEU A 27 7.11 -14.34 5.78
N GLU A 28 6.74 -13.17 5.25
CA GLU A 28 7.03 -11.92 5.96
C GLU A 28 6.46 -11.99 7.38
N ASP A 29 7.34 -11.72 8.33
CA ASP A 29 7.00 -11.56 9.73
C ASP A 29 5.88 -10.51 9.88
N PRO A 30 4.72 -10.87 10.45
CA PRO A 30 3.62 -9.93 10.65
C PRO A 30 4.07 -8.71 11.46
N ALA A 31 4.99 -8.87 12.42
CA ALA A 31 5.51 -7.75 13.20
C ALA A 31 6.31 -6.76 12.33
N LYS A 32 7.10 -7.27 11.36
CA LYS A 32 7.84 -6.42 10.41
C LYS A 32 6.88 -5.67 9.48
N LYS A 33 5.82 -6.33 9.00
CA LYS A 33 4.77 -5.69 8.18
C LYS A 33 4.04 -4.59 8.93
N GLU A 34 3.65 -4.85 10.18
CA GLU A 34 3.01 -3.85 11.02
C GLU A 34 3.93 -2.66 11.30
N ALA A 35 5.21 -2.91 11.62
CA ALA A 35 6.20 -1.85 11.84
C ALA A 35 6.36 -0.95 10.60
N VAL A 36 6.39 -1.55 9.40
CA VAL A 36 6.42 -0.78 8.14
C VAL A 36 5.15 0.04 7.99
N GLN A 37 3.95 -0.53 8.18
CA GLN A 37 2.71 0.22 8.06
C GLN A 37 2.59 1.36 9.09
N GLN A 38 3.14 1.18 10.29
CA GLN A 38 3.22 2.25 11.30
C GLN A 38 4.16 3.37 10.85
N ALA A 39 5.34 3.03 10.30
CA ALA A 39 6.28 4.02 9.77
C ALA A 39 5.68 4.79 8.57
N GLU A 40 5.05 4.07 7.63
CA GLU A 40 4.35 4.66 6.48
C GLU A 40 3.20 5.55 6.91
N GLY A 41 2.40 5.12 7.89
CA GLY A 41 1.32 5.92 8.45
C GLY A 41 1.83 7.23 9.04
N LYS A 42 2.91 7.19 9.83
CA LYS A 42 3.54 8.40 10.38
C LYS A 42 4.05 9.34 9.29
N ALA A 43 4.72 8.80 8.27
CA ALA A 43 5.23 9.60 7.15
C ALA A 43 4.10 10.28 6.37
N VAL A 44 3.00 9.57 6.13
CA VAL A 44 1.81 10.13 5.49
C VAL A 44 1.16 11.21 6.35
N GLY A 45 1.02 10.96 7.65
CA GLY A 45 0.46 11.92 8.60
C GLY A 45 1.22 13.24 8.66
N SER A 46 2.56 13.14 8.71
CA SER A 46 3.43 14.31 8.73
C SER A 46 3.35 15.11 7.42
N ALA A 47 3.40 14.44 6.26
CA ALA A 47 3.22 15.07 4.96
C ALA A 47 1.85 15.76 4.83
N CYS A 48 0.81 15.11 5.34
CA CYS A 48 -0.53 15.68 5.40
C CYS A 48 -0.57 17.01 6.14
N ARG A 49 0.06 17.09 7.31
CA ARG A 49 0.11 18.34 8.08
C ARG A 49 0.91 19.44 7.39
N GLN A 50 2.08 19.08 6.86
CA GLN A 50 2.92 19.99 6.09
C GLN A 50 2.16 20.58 4.90
N SER A 51 1.25 19.79 4.32
CA SER A 51 0.43 20.25 3.19
C SER A 51 -0.77 21.12 3.55
N GLY A 52 -1.04 21.33 4.85
CA GLY A 52 -2.19 22.09 5.32
C GLY A 52 -3.54 21.36 5.19
N ARG A 53 -3.54 20.05 4.92
CA ARG A 53 -4.77 19.25 4.90
C ARG A 53 -5.31 18.98 6.30
N ALA A 54 -6.64 18.96 6.40
CA ALA A 54 -7.33 18.44 7.57
C ALA A 54 -7.07 16.92 7.69
N ILE A 55 -6.94 16.44 8.93
CA ILE A 55 -6.65 15.04 9.22
C ILE A 55 -7.74 14.07 8.69
N GLU A 56 -8.99 14.52 8.67
CA GLU A 56 -10.12 13.73 8.16
C GLU A 56 -10.01 13.42 6.66
N ASP A 57 -9.42 14.34 5.88
CA ASP A 57 -9.14 14.10 4.46
C ASP A 57 -8.07 13.03 4.30
N CYS A 58 -7.04 13.06 5.16
CA CYS A 58 -5.97 12.08 5.17
C CYS A 58 -6.47 10.67 5.51
N TYR A 59 -7.44 10.52 6.42
CA TYR A 59 -8.07 9.22 6.67
C TYR A 59 -8.90 8.69 5.50
N SER A 60 -9.47 9.60 4.71
CA SER A 60 -10.26 9.23 3.53
C SER A 60 -9.35 8.77 2.39
N ILE A 61 -8.30 9.55 2.11
CA ILE A 61 -7.30 9.26 1.08
C ILE A 61 -6.53 7.99 1.44
N TYR A 62 -5.96 7.91 2.65
CA TYR A 62 -5.02 6.85 3.06
C TYR A 62 -5.66 5.78 3.95
N ASN A 63 -6.88 5.35 3.63
CA ASN A 63 -7.67 4.41 4.43
C ASN A 63 -7.03 3.01 4.62
N TRP A 64 -6.01 2.66 3.83
CA TRP A 64 -5.29 1.39 3.94
C TRP A 64 -4.14 1.42 4.96
N LEU A 65 -3.83 2.60 5.53
CA LEU A 65 -2.81 2.76 6.57
C LEU A 65 -3.47 2.84 7.96
N PRO A 66 -2.73 2.50 9.03
CA PRO A 66 -3.26 2.60 10.39
C PRO A 66 -3.57 4.05 10.77
N LYS A 67 -4.83 4.36 11.09
CA LYS A 67 -5.25 5.73 11.47
C LYS A 67 -4.44 6.30 12.64
N ALA A 68 -4.13 5.48 13.64
CA ALA A 68 -3.33 5.88 14.79
C ALA A 68 -1.93 6.37 14.38
N ALA A 69 -1.29 5.69 13.43
CA ALA A 69 0.02 6.07 12.92
C ALA A 69 -0.02 7.40 12.16
N ILE A 70 -1.04 7.60 11.32
CA ILE A 70 -1.28 8.86 10.61
C ILE A 70 -1.46 10.00 11.61
N TYR A 71 -2.27 9.80 12.64
CA TYR A 71 -2.49 10.83 13.66
C TYR A 71 -1.22 11.19 14.43
N GLU A 72 -0.40 10.20 14.81
CA GLU A 72 0.87 10.45 15.47
C GLU A 72 1.80 11.31 14.61
N GLY A 73 2.02 10.93 13.35
CA GLY A 73 2.86 11.72 12.45
C GLY A 73 2.32 13.12 12.17
N TRP A 74 0.99 13.28 12.11
CA TRP A 74 0.35 14.58 11.94
C TRP A 74 0.59 15.50 13.13
N LYS A 75 0.45 15.00 14.37
CA LYS A 75 0.71 15.77 15.60
C LYS A 75 2.18 16.14 15.72
N GLU A 76 3.09 15.19 15.46
CA GLU A 76 4.53 15.41 15.52
C GLU A 76 4.93 16.55 14.56
N MET A 77 4.40 16.55 13.33
CA MET A 77 4.66 17.61 12.36
C MET A 77 3.93 18.92 12.70
N ASP A 78 2.73 18.87 13.31
CA ASP A 78 2.03 20.09 13.75
C ASP A 78 2.83 20.82 14.83
N ALA A 79 3.29 20.09 15.85
CA ALA A 79 4.16 20.64 16.88
C ALA A 79 5.41 21.26 16.25
N TYR A 80 6.08 20.52 15.35
CA TYR A 80 7.27 21.02 14.66
C TYR A 80 7.01 22.30 13.85
N MET A 81 5.93 22.35 13.07
CA MET A 81 5.59 23.56 12.29
C MET A 81 5.22 24.75 13.19
N ARG A 82 4.58 24.51 14.34
CA ARG A 82 4.24 25.58 15.30
C ARG A 82 5.48 26.12 15.99
N ASP A 83 6.40 25.24 16.37
CA ASP A 83 7.66 25.61 17.04
C ASP A 83 8.62 26.33 16.09
N ASN A 84 8.54 26.05 14.78
CA ASN A 84 9.48 26.58 13.77
C ASN A 84 8.82 27.54 12.75
N GLN A 85 7.55 27.87 12.93
CA GLN A 85 6.77 28.79 12.08
C GLN A 85 6.86 28.46 10.58
N LEU A 86 6.76 27.19 10.24
CA LEU A 86 6.81 26.73 8.86
C LEU A 86 5.48 26.96 8.15
N GLU A 87 5.54 27.44 6.92
CA GLU A 87 4.37 27.58 6.06
C GLU A 87 3.95 26.24 5.47
N THR A 88 2.63 26.07 5.29
CA THR A 88 2.07 24.89 4.62
C THR A 88 2.38 24.94 3.13
N VAL A 89 2.74 23.79 2.54
CA VAL A 89 3.01 23.67 1.10
C VAL A 89 1.85 22.97 0.42
N ALA A 90 1.11 23.69 -0.43
CA ALA A 90 -0.04 23.12 -1.14
C ALA A 90 0.38 21.89 -1.99
N PRO A 91 -0.38 20.77 -1.95
CA PRO A 91 -0.13 19.62 -2.80
C PRO A 91 -0.24 19.97 -4.28
N GLN A 92 0.81 19.65 -5.05
CA GLN A 92 0.85 19.87 -6.50
C GLN A 92 0.25 18.71 -7.29
N LEU A 93 0.18 17.53 -6.67
CA LEU A 93 -0.31 16.30 -7.29
C LEU A 93 -1.69 15.94 -6.73
N PRO A 94 -2.55 15.32 -7.55
CA PRO A 94 -3.81 14.78 -7.06
C PRO A 94 -3.55 13.70 -5.98
N PRO A 95 -4.52 13.47 -5.07
CA PRO A 95 -4.40 12.43 -4.06
C PRO A 95 -4.11 11.06 -4.69
N PRO A 96 -3.24 10.24 -4.08
CA PRO A 96 -2.96 8.89 -4.58
C PRO A 96 -4.21 8.02 -4.53
N GLU A 97 -4.39 7.17 -5.53
CA GLU A 97 -5.49 6.21 -5.54
C GLU A 97 -5.27 5.11 -4.50
N SER A 98 -6.35 4.66 -3.86
CA SER A 98 -6.26 3.55 -2.92
C SER A 98 -5.93 2.24 -3.63
N PRO A 99 -5.23 1.29 -2.95
CA PRO A 99 -4.93 -0.01 -3.53
C PRO A 99 -6.18 -0.78 -4.00
N ALA A 100 -7.33 -0.56 -3.34
CA ALA A 100 -8.60 -1.16 -3.74
C ALA A 100 -9.20 -0.49 -4.99
N ALA A 101 -9.11 0.84 -5.10
CA ALA A 101 -9.55 1.59 -6.27
C ALA A 101 -8.72 1.23 -7.51
N ALA A 102 -7.40 1.12 -7.37
CA ALA A 102 -6.50 0.71 -8.45
C ALA A 102 -6.85 -0.70 -8.98
N LYS A 103 -7.20 -1.64 -8.10
CA LYS A 103 -7.66 -2.99 -8.51
C LYS A 103 -8.98 -2.96 -9.25
N LYS A 104 -9.94 -2.11 -8.83
CA LYS A 104 -11.24 -1.97 -9.51
C LYS A 104 -11.11 -1.38 -10.92
N ARG A 105 -10.28 -0.34 -11.10
CA ARG A 105 -10.02 0.23 -12.44
C ARG A 105 -9.43 -0.81 -13.40
N LYS A 106 -8.40 -1.54 -12.98
CA LYS A 106 -7.79 -2.59 -13.81
C LYS A 106 -8.78 -3.66 -14.25
N LYS A 107 -9.73 -4.01 -13.37
CA LYS A 107 -10.80 -4.97 -13.71
C LYS A 107 -11.78 -4.38 -14.73
N ALA A 108 -12.20 -3.13 -14.55
CA ALA A 108 -13.08 -2.44 -15.49
C ALA A 108 -12.44 -2.25 -16.87
N GLU A 109 -11.15 -1.93 -16.95
CA GLU A 109 -10.42 -1.85 -18.22
C GLU A 109 -10.26 -3.21 -18.91
N ALA A 110 -10.06 -4.29 -18.15
CA ALA A 110 -10.03 -5.64 -18.70
C ALA A 110 -11.40 -6.09 -19.23
N GLU A 111 -12.49 -5.72 -18.54
CA GLU A 111 -13.87 -6.00 -18.97
C GLU A 111 -14.26 -5.17 -20.22
N ALA A 112 -13.83 -3.91 -20.30
CA ALA A 112 -14.04 -3.06 -21.47
C ALA A 112 -13.28 -3.58 -22.71
N ALA A 113 -12.03 -4.02 -22.54
CA ALA A 113 -11.23 -4.62 -23.62
C ALA A 113 -11.80 -5.98 -24.11
N ALA A 114 -12.49 -6.72 -23.23
CA ALA A 114 -13.18 -7.96 -23.59
C ALA A 114 -14.47 -7.73 -24.38
N GLN A 115 -15.16 -6.60 -24.17
CA GLN A 115 -16.37 -6.24 -24.92
C GLN A 115 -16.04 -5.71 -26.33
N GLU A 116 -14.96 -4.94 -26.50
CA GLU A 116 -14.54 -4.43 -27.81
C GLU A 116 -14.06 -5.55 -28.76
N SER A 117 -13.56 -6.67 -28.22
CA SER A 117 -13.13 -7.84 -29.00
C SER A 117 -14.28 -8.78 -29.39
N GLY A 118 -15.44 -8.72 -28.72
CA GLY A 118 -16.63 -9.52 -29.04
C GLY A 118 -17.47 -8.96 -30.19
N GLU A 119 -17.46 -7.65 -30.42
CA GLU A 119 -18.33 -7.01 -31.43
C GLU A 119 -17.81 -7.15 -32.88
N LYS A 120 -16.51 -7.48 -33.07
CA LYS A 120 -15.93 -7.71 -34.41
C LYS A 120 -16.24 -9.06 -35.05
N ASP A 121 -16.75 -10.05 -34.31
CA ASP A 121 -17.06 -11.38 -34.87
C ASP A 121 -18.49 -11.48 -35.45
N SER A 122 -19.42 -10.62 -35.02
CA SER A 122 -20.83 -10.69 -35.43
C SER A 122 -21.14 -10.00 -36.78
N GLY A 123 -20.23 -9.16 -37.29
CA GLY A 123 -20.45 -8.37 -38.51
C GLY A 123 -20.08 -9.06 -39.83
N LYS A 124 -19.28 -10.13 -39.82
CA LYS A 124 -18.74 -10.73 -41.06
C LYS A 124 -19.56 -11.90 -41.63
N SER A 125 -20.57 -12.38 -40.92
CA SER A 125 -21.36 -13.55 -41.36
C SER A 125 -22.60 -13.21 -42.20
N ALA A 126 -23.05 -11.95 -42.22
CA ALA A 126 -24.28 -11.58 -42.95
C ALA A 126 -24.06 -11.25 -44.44
N GLU A 127 -22.85 -10.88 -44.88
CA GLU A 127 -22.64 -10.35 -46.24
C GLU A 127 -22.28 -11.40 -47.30
N LYS A 128 -22.01 -12.66 -46.92
CA LYS A 128 -21.59 -13.71 -47.87
C LYS A 128 -22.72 -14.55 -48.49
N SER A 129 -23.99 -14.34 -48.12
CA SER A 129 -25.11 -15.15 -48.63
C SER A 129 -25.89 -14.57 -49.82
N ALA A 130 -25.56 -13.37 -50.33
CA ALA A 130 -26.40 -12.68 -51.33
C ALA A 130 -25.86 -12.59 -52.77
N ALA A 131 -24.72 -13.23 -53.10
CA ALA A 131 -24.14 -13.14 -54.45
C ALA A 131 -23.73 -14.50 -55.01
N LYS A 132 -24.71 -15.34 -55.35
CA LYS A 132 -24.55 -16.42 -56.33
C LYS A 132 -25.88 -16.68 -57.04
N HIS A 133 -26.12 -15.91 -58.10
CA HIS A 133 -27.06 -16.23 -59.17
C HIS A 133 -26.43 -15.81 -60.49
#